data_AF-A0A2R5G4M6-F1
#
_entry.id   AF-A0A2R5G4M6-F1
#
_cell.length_a   1.000
_cell.length_b   1.000
_cell.length_c   1.000
_cell.angle_alpha   90.00
_cell.angle_beta   90.00
_cell.angle_gamma   90.00
#
_symmetry.space_group_name_H-M   'P 1'
#
loop_
_entity.id
_entity.type
_entity.pdbx_description
1 polymer ?
#
loop_
_entity_poly.entity_id
_entity_poly.type
_entity_poly.pdbx_seq_one_letter_code
_entity_poly.pdbx_strand_id
1 'polypeptide(L)'
;MAILEAACCGLLVISTRVGGIPEVLPPDMITFASEPSAQALVACIEDAILQDKLSRLNPQRFHERVKDMYTWPDVAERVSRVYDRIKEREPPTLEARLVNSLKRSFEMFECSFIFAAAGMDPGDEILR
;
A
#
# COMPACT_ATOMS: atom_id res chain seq x y z
N MET A 1 2.04 -10.82 7.26
CA MET A 1 1.26 -9.60 7.00
C MET A 1 -0.20 -9.89 7.30
N ALA A 2 -0.81 -9.14 8.23
CA ALA A 2 -2.07 -9.55 8.87
C ALA A 2 -3.28 -9.68 7.91
N ILE A 3 -3.48 -8.74 6.97
CA ILE A 3 -4.67 -8.75 6.10
C ILE A 3 -4.63 -9.89 5.06
N LEU A 4 -3.46 -10.24 4.54
CA LEU A 4 -3.32 -11.40 3.64
C LEU A 4 -3.52 -12.70 4.40
N GLU A 5 -2.99 -12.81 5.62
CA GLU A 5 -3.19 -13.98 6.48
C GLU A 5 -4.67 -14.19 6.82
N ALA A 6 -5.39 -13.12 7.21
CA ALA A 6 -6.82 -13.17 7.47
C ALA A 6 -7.62 -13.61 6.23
N ALA A 7 -7.33 -13.02 5.07
CA ALA A 7 -7.97 -13.42 3.82
C ALA A 7 -7.62 -14.86 3.42
N CYS A 8 -6.39 -15.31 3.66
CA CYS A 8 -5.95 -16.70 3.42
C CYS A 8 -6.71 -17.70 4.30
N CYS A 9 -7.11 -17.29 5.50
CA CYS A 9 -7.98 -18.05 6.40
C CYS A 9 -9.47 -17.97 6.02
N GLY A 10 -9.81 -17.31 4.91
CA GLY A 10 -11.17 -17.20 4.41
C GLY A 10 -12.03 -16.13 5.09
N LEU A 11 -11.40 -15.18 5.79
CA LEU A 11 -12.11 -14.10 6.47
C LEU A 11 -12.30 -12.89 5.55
N LEU A 12 -13.46 -12.23 5.65
CA LEU A 12 -13.67 -10.89 5.08
C LEU A 12 -12.85 -9.88 5.89
N VAL A 13 -12.04 -9.08 5.20
CA VAL A 13 -11.23 -8.03 5.84
C VAL A 13 -12.03 -6.74 5.89
N ILE A 14 -12.04 -6.08 7.05
CA ILE A 14 -12.55 -4.72 7.21
C ILE A 14 -11.38 -3.83 7.64
N SER A 15 -11.18 -2.73 6.93
CA SER A 15 -10.06 -1.81 7.15
C SER A 15 -10.43 -0.37 6.81
N THR A 16 -9.54 0.56 7.09
CA THR A 16 -9.58 1.93 6.55
C THR A 16 -8.89 1.98 5.18
N ARG A 17 -9.25 2.97 4.37
CA ARG A 17 -8.64 3.24 3.05
C ARG A 17 -7.46 4.20 3.19
N VAL A 18 -6.35 3.73 3.73
CA VAL A 18 -5.14 4.53 3.94
C VAL A 18 -3.89 3.77 3.51
N GLY A 19 -2.85 4.49 3.11
CA GLY A 19 -1.58 3.90 2.67
C GLY A 19 -1.77 2.93 1.49
N GLY A 20 -0.97 1.86 1.46
CA GLY A 20 -1.00 0.85 0.41
C GLY A 20 -1.98 -0.30 0.64
N ILE A 21 -2.96 -0.16 1.55
CA ILE A 21 -3.96 -1.21 1.83
C ILE A 21 -4.94 -1.43 0.66
N PRO A 22 -5.44 -0.38 -0.04
CA PRO A 22 -6.37 -0.54 -1.16
C PRO A 22 -5.87 -1.42 -2.30
N GLU A 23 -4.56 -1.61 -2.42
CA GLU A 23 -3.88 -2.36 -3.47
C GLU A 23 -3.68 -3.85 -3.14
N VAL A 24 -3.87 -4.26 -1.87
CA VAL A 24 -3.48 -5.60 -1.41
C VAL A 24 -4.54 -6.67 -1.72
N LEU A 25 -5.82 -6.34 -1.58
CA LEU A 25 -6.92 -7.30 -1.73
C LEU A 25 -7.99 -6.77 -2.68
N PRO A 26 -8.66 -7.66 -3.44
CA PRO A 26 -9.73 -7.27 -4.35
C PRO A 26 -10.99 -6.84 -3.56
N PRO A 27 -11.87 -6.00 -4.14
CA PRO A 27 -13.01 -5.39 -3.43
C PRO A 27 -14.03 -6.37 -2.83
N ASP A 28 -14.01 -7.63 -3.26
CA ASP A 28 -14.90 -8.66 -2.74
C ASP A 28 -14.33 -9.40 -1.52
N MET A 29 -13.06 -9.17 -1.18
CA MET A 29 -12.36 -9.74 -0.02
C MET A 29 -12.06 -8.71 1.07
N ILE A 30 -12.17 -7.42 0.76
CA ILE A 30 -11.95 -6.31 1.69
C ILE A 30 -13.06 -5.26 1.56
N THR A 31 -13.58 -4.78 2.69
CA THR A 31 -14.49 -3.63 2.76
C THR A 31 -13.82 -2.49 3.52
N PHE A 32 -14.04 -1.26 3.06
CA PHE A 32 -13.45 -0.08 3.66
C PHE A 32 -14.47 0.71 4.47
N ALA A 33 -14.07 1.17 5.66
CA ALA A 33 -14.78 2.20 6.39
C ALA A 33 -14.80 3.52 5.60
N SER A 34 -15.83 4.33 5.79
CA SER A 34 -16.02 5.63 5.12
C SER A 34 -14.93 6.64 5.44
N GLU A 35 -14.39 6.59 6.66
CA GLU A 35 -13.35 7.47 7.17
C GLU A 35 -12.43 6.70 8.13
N PRO A 36 -11.20 7.19 8.41
CA PRO A 36 -10.27 6.52 9.32
C PRO A 36 -10.61 6.76 10.80
N SER A 37 -11.83 6.40 11.21
CA SER A 37 -12.33 6.53 12.58
C SER A 37 -12.78 5.17 13.15
N ALA A 38 -12.76 5.05 14.48
CA ALA A 38 -13.23 3.83 15.15
C ALA A 38 -14.73 3.63 14.93
N GLN A 39 -15.51 4.72 14.93
CA GLN A 39 -16.94 4.73 14.71
C GLN A 39 -17.29 4.22 13.31
N ALA A 40 -16.57 4.67 12.28
CA ALA A 40 -16.79 4.22 10.91
C ALA A 40 -16.42 2.74 10.71
N LEU A 41 -15.38 2.24 11.39
CA LEU A 41 -15.05 0.81 11.39
C LEU A 41 -16.16 -0.03 12.03
N VAL A 42 -16.69 0.39 13.18
CA VAL A 42 -17.80 -0.31 13.86
C VAL A 42 -19.03 -0.36 12.96
N ALA A 43 -19.44 0.78 12.38
CA ALA A 43 -20.57 0.83 11.46
C ALA A 43 -20.37 -0.10 10.24
N CYS A 44 -19.15 -0.13 9.70
CA CYS A 44 -18.81 -1.02 8.58
C CYS A 44 -18.89 -2.51 8.95
N ILE A 45 -18.46 -2.87 10.17
CA ILE A 45 -18.60 -4.24 10.71
C ILE A 45 -20.07 -4.60 10.89
N GLU A 46 -20.87 -3.71 11.49
CA GLU A 46 -22.31 -3.90 11.65
C GLU A 46 -23.00 -4.13 10.30
N ASP A 47 -22.71 -3.30 9.30
CA ASP A 47 -23.24 -3.44 7.94
C ASP A 47 -22.86 -4.78 7.30
N ALA A 48 -21.61 -5.23 7.49
CA ALA A 48 -21.15 -6.50 6.94
C ALA A 48 -21.89 -7.70 7.55
N ILE A 49 -22.23 -7.63 8.84
CA ILE A 49 -23.00 -8.66 9.55
C ILE A 49 -24.47 -8.59 9.14
N LEU A 50 -25.08 -7.41 9.15
CA LEU A 50 -26.52 -7.22 8.91
C LEU A 50 -26.94 -7.48 7.45
N GLN A 51 -26.06 -7.20 6.49
CA GLN A 51 -26.34 -7.45 5.07
C GLN A 51 -26.05 -8.88 4.63
N ASP A 52 -25.80 -9.79 5.58
CA ASP A 52 -25.51 -11.20 5.32
C ASP A 52 -24.36 -11.40 4.31
N LYS A 53 -23.38 -10.48 4.31
CA LYS A 53 -22.22 -10.58 3.41
C LYS A 53 -21.40 -11.83 3.72
N LEU A 54 -21.47 -12.28 4.98
CA LEU A 54 -20.74 -13.45 5.48
C LEU A 54 -21.27 -14.78 4.94
N SER A 55 -22.58 -14.93 4.71
CA SER A 55 -23.15 -16.20 4.23
C SER A 55 -22.73 -16.57 2.81
N ARG A 56 -22.35 -15.57 2.01
CA ARG A 56 -21.91 -15.72 0.62
C ARG A 56 -20.42 -15.99 0.48
N LEU A 57 -19.67 -15.92 1.58
CA LEU A 57 -18.23 -16.14 1.56
C LEU A 57 -17.92 -17.63 1.41
N ASN A 58 -16.93 -17.93 0.58
CA ASN A 58 -16.35 -19.26 0.46
C ASN A 58 -14.89 -19.19 0.92
N PRO A 59 -14.57 -19.69 2.13
CA PRO A 59 -13.22 -19.65 2.68
C PRO A 59 -12.16 -20.28 1.77
N GLN A 60 -12.46 -21.43 1.15
CA GLN A 60 -11.56 -22.11 0.22
C GLN A 60 -11.26 -21.24 -1.00
N ARG A 61 -12.29 -20.61 -1.59
CA ARG A 61 -12.10 -19.71 -2.73
C ARG A 61 -11.24 -18.49 -2.38
N PHE A 62 -11.38 -17.97 -1.16
CA PHE A 62 -10.53 -16.87 -0.68
C PHE A 62 -9.08 -17.34 -0.54
N HIS A 63 -8.85 -18.49 0.10
CA HIS A 63 -7.52 -19.08 0.23
C HIS A 63 -6.84 -19.30 -1.13
N GLU A 64 -7.54 -19.94 -2.07
CA GLU A 64 -7.05 -20.21 -3.43
C GLU A 64 -6.64 -18.92 -4.15
N ARG A 65 -7.46 -17.87 -4.06
CA ARG A 65 -7.12 -16.58 -4.67
C ARG A 65 -5.91 -15.91 -4.03
N VAL A 66 -5.83 -15.89 -2.70
CA VAL A 66 -4.67 -15.28 -2.02
C VAL A 66 -3.38 -16.01 -2.39
N LYS A 67 -3.42 -17.34 -2.46
CA LYS A 67 -2.31 -18.18 -2.90
C LYS A 67 -1.81 -17.79 -4.30
N ASP A 68 -2.71 -17.48 -5.22
CA ASP A 68 -2.33 -17.10 -6.59
C ASP A 68 -1.91 -15.63 -6.72
N MET A 69 -2.36 -14.76 -5.83
CA MET A 69 -2.04 -13.32 -5.83
C MET A 69 -0.66 -13.01 -5.22
N TYR A 70 -0.31 -13.68 -4.12
CA TYR A 70 0.89 -13.37 -3.33
C TYR A 70 1.59 -14.65 -2.87
N THR A 71 2.78 -14.90 -3.41
CA THR A 71 3.66 -15.98 -2.92
C THR A 71 5.06 -15.46 -2.65
N TRP A 72 5.70 -16.02 -1.61
CA TRP A 72 7.10 -15.71 -1.29
C TRP A 72 8.06 -16.00 -2.45
N PRO A 73 7.93 -17.12 -3.19
CA PRO A 73 8.75 -17.36 -4.38
C PRO A 73 8.63 -16.25 -5.44
N ASP A 74 7.42 -15.79 -5.76
CA ASP A 74 7.22 -14.70 -6.72
C ASP A 74 7.85 -13.38 -6.24
N VAL A 75 7.63 -13.02 -4.98
CA VAL A 75 8.25 -11.82 -4.39
C VAL A 75 9.78 -11.91 -4.44
N ALA A 76 10.35 -13.07 -4.07
CA ALA A 76 11.78 -13.29 -4.10
C ALA A 76 12.35 -13.20 -5.52
N GLU A 77 11.66 -13.76 -6.52
CA GLU A 77 12.07 -13.68 -7.92
C GLU A 77 12.08 -12.22 -8.42
N ARG A 78 10.98 -11.48 -8.18
CA ARG A 78 10.86 -10.08 -8.59
C ARG A 78 11.95 -9.21 -7.95
N VAL A 79 12.23 -9.44 -6.67
CA VAL A 79 13.29 -8.74 -5.94
C VAL A 79 14.68 -9.13 -6.48
N SER A 80 14.94 -10.42 -6.73
CA SER A 80 16.21 -10.89 -7.30
C SER A 80 16.53 -10.20 -8.63
N ARG A 81 15.53 -10.07 -9.52
CA ARG A 81 15.71 -9.37 -10.79
C ARG A 81 16.17 -7.92 -10.64
N VAL A 82 15.78 -7.24 -9.56
CA VAL A 82 16.27 -5.88 -9.26
C VAL A 82 17.73 -5.94 -8.81
N TYR A 83 18.10 -6.88 -7.94
CA TYR A 83 19.49 -7.08 -7.53
C TYR A 83 20.40 -7.39 -8.71
N ASP A 84 19.99 -8.28 -9.61
CA ASP A 84 20.77 -8.64 -10.81
C ASP A 84 20.99 -7.41 -11.71
N ARG A 85 19.95 -6.61 -11.95
CA ARG A 85 20.06 -5.35 -12.71
C ARG A 85 20.97 -4.32 -12.05
N ILE A 86 20.97 -4.24 -10.73
CA ILE A 86 21.85 -3.30 -10.00
C ILE A 86 23.29 -3.78 -10.08
N LYS A 87 23.52 -5.09 -9.97
CA LYS A 87 24.85 -5.70 -10.07
C LYS A 87 25.51 -5.44 -11.42
N GLU A 88 24.74 -5.35 -12.50
CA GLU A 88 25.23 -5.03 -13.84
C GLU A 88 25.53 -3.54 -14.07
N ARG A 89 25.12 -2.65 -13.15
CA ARG A 89 25.40 -1.21 -13.26
C ARG A 89 26.74 -0.86 -12.62
N GLU A 90 27.52 -0.03 -13.31
CA GLU A 90 28.67 0.61 -12.67
C GLU A 90 28.18 1.55 -11.55
N PRO A 91 28.72 1.41 -10.32
CA PRO A 91 28.34 2.30 -9.24
C PRO A 91 28.84 3.72 -9.55
N PRO A 92 28.02 4.76 -9.30
CA PRO A 92 28.46 6.13 -9.50
C PRO A 92 29.66 6.45 -8.59
N THR A 93 30.58 7.25 -9.11
CA THR A 93 31.73 7.74 -8.34
C THR A 93 31.28 8.52 -7.11
N LEU A 94 32.16 8.64 -6.11
CA LEU A 94 31.87 9.43 -4.92
C LEU A 94 31.48 10.87 -5.27
N GLU A 95 32.16 11.48 -6.24
CA GLU A 95 31.85 12.81 -6.76
C GLU A 95 30.44 12.88 -7.36
N ALA A 96 30.11 11.95 -8.26
CA ALA A 96 28.77 11.90 -8.86
C ALA A 96 27.67 11.70 -7.81
N ARG A 97 27.94 10.90 -6.76
CA ARG A 97 27.03 10.73 -5.63
C ARG A 97 26.89 12.01 -4.81
N LEU A 98 27.98 12.73 -4.55
CA LEU A 98 27.97 14.00 -3.83
C LEU A 98 27.16 15.06 -4.59
N VAL A 99 27.44 15.21 -5.88
CA VAL A 99 26.74 16.13 -6.77
C VAL A 99 25.25 15.79 -6.84
N ASN A 100 24.88 14.51 -6.99
CA ASN A 100 23.48 14.10 -7.03
C ASN A 100 22.75 14.32 -5.69
N SER A 101 23.40 14.07 -4.55
CA SER A 101 22.82 14.38 -3.25
C SER A 101 22.63 15.88 -3.04
N LEU A 102 23.62 16.70 -3.40
CA LEU A 102 23.52 18.15 -3.27
C LEU A 102 22.44 18.73 -4.19
N LYS A 103 22.33 18.24 -5.43
CA LYS A 103 21.26 18.62 -6.36
C LYS A 103 19.87 18.28 -5.80
N ARG A 104 19.67 17.05 -5.30
CA ARG A 104 18.39 16.65 -4.70
C ARG A 104 18.03 17.49 -3.48
N SER A 105 18.99 17.80 -2.62
CA SER A 105 18.76 18.69 -1.49
C SER A 105 18.32 20.07 -1.96
N PHE A 106 18.98 20.63 -2.98
CA PHE A 106 18.64 21.94 -3.53
C PHE A 106 17.25 21.97 -4.19
N GLU A 107 16.91 20.97 -5.00
CA GLU A 107 15.58 20.80 -5.61
C GLU A 107 14.49 20.66 -4.53
N MET A 108 14.76 19.95 -3.44
CA MET A 108 13.84 19.81 -2.31
C MET A 108 13.62 21.16 -1.60
N PHE A 109 14.67 21.98 -1.44
CA PHE A 109 14.56 23.34 -0.92
C PHE A 109 13.76 24.26 -1.86
N GLU A 110 13.97 24.20 -3.17
CA GLU A 110 13.16 24.98 -4.13
C GLU A 110 11.68 24.57 -4.11
N CYS A 111 11.37 23.28 -4.02
CA CYS A 111 9.99 22.83 -3.81
C CYS A 111 9.40 23.41 -2.52
N SER A 112 10.12 23.38 -1.39
CA SER A 112 9.64 24.00 -0.14
C SER A 112 9.40 25.51 -0.26
N PHE A 113 10.24 26.24 -1.02
CA PHE A 113 10.02 27.66 -1.30
C PHE A 113 8.80 27.90 -2.19
N ILE A 114 8.56 27.05 -3.19
CA ILE A 114 7.35 27.11 -4.04
C ILE A 114 6.09 26.87 -3.21
N PHE A 115 6.07 25.85 -2.35
CA PHE A 115 4.94 25.58 -1.45
C PHE A 115 4.70 26.73 -0.45
N ALA A 116 5.78 27.29 0.13
CA ALA A 116 5.70 28.45 1.02
C ALA A 116 5.21 29.73 0.31
N ALA A 117 5.66 29.99 -0.93
CA ALA A 117 5.24 31.14 -1.72
C ALA A 117 3.80 31.01 -2.26
N ALA A 118 3.33 29.78 -2.47
CA ALA A 118 1.95 29.48 -2.88
C ALA A 118 0.96 29.42 -1.70
N GLY A 119 1.45 29.49 -0.46
CA GLY A 119 0.62 29.39 0.76
C GLY A 119 -0.04 28.01 0.95
N MET A 120 0.51 26.96 0.34
CA MET A 120 -0.01 25.60 0.42
C MET A 120 0.80 24.79 1.44
N ASP A 121 0.12 24.16 2.40
CA ASP A 121 0.76 23.26 3.36
C ASP A 121 1.15 21.96 2.63
N PRO A 122 2.41 21.50 2.70
CA PRO A 122 2.83 20.23 2.09
C PRO A 122 2.01 18.99 2.52
N GLY A 123 1.17 19.09 3.56
CA GLY A 123 0.20 18.05 3.94
C GLY A 123 -1.05 17.93 3.07
N ASP A 124 -1.40 18.94 2.26
CA ASP A 124 -2.67 18.99 1.52
C ASP A 124 -2.68 18.16 0.23
N GLU A 125 -1.51 17.76 -0.28
CA GLU A 125 -1.38 16.94 -1.51
C GLU A 125 -1.44 15.43 -1.24
N ILE A 126 -1.34 14.98 0.02
CA ILE A 126 -1.38 13.54 0.38
C ILE A 126 -2.84 13.03 0.48
N LEU A 127 -3.84 13.91 0.41
CA LEU A 127 -5.27 13.58 0.52
C LEU A 127 -6.05 13.76 -0.80
N ARG A 128 -5.38 13.77 -1.97
CA ARG A 128 -6.05 13.74 -3.28
C ARG A 128 -5.70 12.50 -4.10
#